data_AF-A0A9W7D6L4-F1
#
_entry.id   AF-A0A9W7D6L4-F1
#
_cell.length_a   1.000
_cell.length_b   1.000
_cell.length_c   1.000
_cell.angle_alpha   90.00
_cell.angle_beta   90.00
_cell.angle_gamma   90.00
#
_symmetry.space_group_name_H-M   'P 1'
#
loop_
_entity.id
_entity.type
_entity.pdbx_description
1 polymer ?
#
loop_
_entity_poly.entity_id
_entity_poly.type
_entity_poly.pdbx_seq_one_letter_code
_entity_poly.pdbx_strand_id
1 'polypeptide(L)'
;MTPSGPSDRGEGSSAELPPRLRLGAGFSHETSSPAESAGPGDTTSDAEDKSDSARRVTLESLECLLHFQASPREQELAELARLVAFSLTRPAVPSDRAQRDAVLAAASIHELGDALRHQFAGPDSTAVIADMRSELPVAQQINSSLSRRLDTQSAELADLRSQHKLMTLERDRLLDLSKQSTAFTASLRKGVAELEAQAAVARSQAYAQVAAAFRHADGFKRQVQDRDQEIATLWISIADRDRAYADLQGVASKHFA
;
A
#
# COMPACT_ATOMS: atom_id res chain seq x y z
N MET A 1 34.98 33.33 18.66
CA MET A 1 34.34 32.16 18.03
C MET A 1 33.47 31.49 19.08
N THR A 2 32.17 31.74 19.02
CA THR A 2 31.07 30.95 19.61
C THR A 2 30.93 29.61 18.87
N PRO A 3 30.09 28.62 19.28
CA PRO A 3 29.04 28.61 20.32
C PRO A 3 29.22 27.47 21.37
N SER A 4 28.78 27.60 22.62
CA SER A 4 27.40 27.62 23.14
C SER A 4 26.62 26.33 22.86
N GLY A 5 26.59 25.43 23.85
CA GLY A 5 25.71 24.27 23.88
C GLY A 5 24.26 24.65 24.23
N PRO A 6 23.25 23.89 23.76
CA PRO A 6 21.88 24.04 24.23
C PRO A 6 21.64 23.14 25.44
N SER A 7 21.34 23.77 26.58
CA SER A 7 20.72 23.13 27.74
C SER A 7 19.21 23.20 27.57
N ASP A 8 18.60 22.03 27.64
CA ASP A 8 17.19 21.74 27.42
C ASP A 8 16.29 22.56 28.38
N ARG A 9 15.35 23.33 27.81
CA ARG A 9 14.30 24.00 28.55
C ARG A 9 13.11 23.06 28.65
N GLY A 10 12.85 22.59 29.86
CA GLY A 10 11.57 22.03 30.24
C GLY A 10 10.52 23.13 30.38
N GLU A 11 9.60 23.16 29.42
CA GLU A 11 8.23 23.70 29.55
C GLU A 11 7.35 22.52 29.12
N GLY A 12 6.40 22.00 29.91
CA GLY A 12 5.31 22.74 30.53
C GLY A 12 4.08 22.61 29.62
N SER A 13 2.98 22.10 30.18
CA SER A 13 1.62 22.09 29.61
C SER A 13 1.18 20.83 28.81
N SER A 14 0.73 19.80 29.54
CA SER A 14 -0.36 18.94 29.07
C SER A 14 -1.63 19.40 29.77
N ALA A 15 -2.36 20.30 29.11
CA ALA A 15 -3.73 20.65 29.44
C ALA A 15 -4.64 20.17 28.30
N GLU A 16 -5.54 19.26 28.65
CA GLU A 16 -6.97 19.28 28.33
C GLU A 16 -7.42 19.60 26.89
N LEU A 17 -8.14 18.65 26.27
CA LEU A 17 -9.43 18.87 25.58
C LEU A 17 -10.06 17.53 25.09
N PRO A 18 -11.33 17.22 25.44
CA PRO A 18 -12.24 16.32 24.70
C PRO A 18 -13.07 17.17 23.69
N PRO A 19 -14.18 16.72 23.04
CA PRO A 19 -14.76 15.39 22.83
C PRO A 19 -15.01 15.05 21.33
N ARG A 20 -15.31 13.78 21.01
CA ARG A 20 -15.95 13.41 19.74
C ARG A 20 -17.47 13.52 19.87
N LEU A 21 -18.05 14.46 19.12
CA LEU A 21 -19.50 14.63 18.98
C LEU A 21 -20.11 13.45 18.22
N ARG A 22 -21.08 12.81 18.88
CA ARG A 22 -22.01 11.82 18.36
C ARG A 22 -23.37 12.50 18.42
N LEU A 23 -24.02 12.75 17.29
CA LEU A 23 -25.43 13.17 17.27
C LEU A 23 -26.08 12.72 15.95
N GLY A 24 -27.24 12.09 16.08
CA GLY A 24 -28.07 11.61 14.99
C GLY A 24 -29.19 10.72 15.50
N ALA A 25 -30.13 11.31 16.25
CA ALA A 25 -31.47 10.80 16.48
C ALA A 25 -32.20 10.66 15.12
N GLY A 26 -33.02 9.65 14.83
CA GLY A 26 -34.23 9.24 15.54
C GLY A 26 -35.44 9.97 14.94
N PHE A 27 -36.33 9.26 14.23
CA PHE A 27 -37.81 9.32 14.29
C PHE A 27 -38.46 8.58 13.11
N SER A 28 -39.62 8.01 13.39
CA SER A 28 -40.27 6.89 12.72
C SER A 28 -41.56 7.29 11.98
N HIS A 29 -42.11 6.29 11.28
CA HIS A 29 -43.53 6.02 10.94
C HIS A 29 -44.08 6.37 9.54
N GLU A 30 -44.51 5.28 8.89
CA GLU A 30 -45.77 5.05 8.13
C GLU A 30 -46.11 5.92 6.91
N THR A 31 -46.24 5.29 5.73
CA THR A 31 -47.51 4.74 5.22
C THR A 31 -47.38 4.26 3.77
N SER A 32 -48.00 3.10 3.50
CA SER A 32 -48.70 2.69 2.27
C SER A 32 -47.99 2.56 0.92
N SER A 33 -47.93 1.30 0.47
CA SER A 33 -47.81 0.84 -0.93
C SER A 33 -48.99 1.32 -1.81
N PRO A 34 -48.90 1.14 -3.15
CA PRO A 34 -49.44 -0.11 -3.70
C PRO A 34 -48.51 -0.78 -4.71
N ALA A 35 -48.28 -2.07 -4.48
CA ALA A 35 -47.86 -3.01 -5.51
C ALA A 35 -49.12 -3.47 -6.26
N GLU A 36 -49.20 -3.19 -7.56
CA GLU A 36 -50.28 -3.70 -8.41
C GLU A 36 -50.02 -5.16 -8.79
N SER A 37 -50.83 -6.02 -8.16
CA SER A 37 -51.62 -7.12 -8.73
C SER A 37 -51.13 -7.77 -10.04
N ALA A 38 -50.60 -8.98 -9.92
CA ALA A 38 -50.74 -10.02 -10.95
C ALA A 38 -51.48 -11.20 -10.31
N GLY A 39 -52.79 -11.26 -10.53
CA GLY A 39 -53.67 -12.35 -10.12
C GLY A 39 -53.96 -13.32 -11.28
N PRO A 40 -53.96 -14.64 -11.04
CA PRO A 40 -54.32 -15.66 -12.01
C PRO A 40 -55.85 -15.86 -12.04
N GLY A 41 -56.41 -16.17 -13.21
CA GLY A 41 -57.82 -16.42 -13.37
C GLY A 41 -58.14 -17.11 -14.68
N ASP A 42 -58.09 -18.44 -14.63
CA ASP A 42 -58.77 -19.34 -15.58
C ASP A 42 -60.28 -19.06 -15.55
N THR A 43 -60.89 -18.82 -16.71
CA THR A 43 -62.17 -19.43 -17.10
C THR A 43 -62.27 -19.47 -18.62
N THR A 44 -62.20 -20.69 -19.16
CA THR A 44 -62.57 -21.00 -20.53
C THR A 44 -64.10 -20.99 -20.61
N SER A 45 -64.69 -20.09 -21.40
CA SER A 45 -66.11 -20.18 -21.76
C SER A 45 -66.24 -20.74 -23.16
N ASP A 46 -66.73 -21.97 -23.18
CA ASP A 46 -67.31 -22.64 -24.33
C ASP A 46 -68.69 -22.01 -24.62
N ALA A 47 -68.94 -21.62 -25.87
CA ALA A 47 -70.27 -21.37 -26.39
C ALA A 47 -70.22 -21.47 -27.92
N GLU A 48 -70.56 -22.65 -28.42
CA GLU A 48 -71.03 -22.81 -29.78
C GLU A 48 -72.36 -22.06 -30.01
N ASP A 49 -72.54 -21.71 -31.28
CA ASP A 49 -73.79 -21.80 -32.04
C ASP A 49 -74.69 -20.55 -32.15
N LYS A 50 -74.78 -20.13 -33.42
CA LYS A 50 -75.95 -19.65 -34.17
C LYS A 50 -76.55 -18.25 -33.92
N SER A 51 -76.36 -17.47 -34.98
CA SER A 51 -77.43 -16.87 -35.80
C SER A 51 -77.83 -15.42 -35.53
N ASP A 52 -77.60 -14.62 -36.58
CA ASP A 52 -78.54 -13.67 -37.16
C ASP A 52 -79.35 -12.79 -36.20
N SER A 53 -78.94 -11.52 -36.11
CA SER A 53 -79.80 -10.50 -36.71
C SER A 53 -79.00 -9.24 -36.98
N ALA A 54 -78.94 -8.87 -38.26
CA ALA A 54 -78.72 -7.50 -38.67
C ALA A 54 -79.81 -6.62 -38.03
N ARG A 55 -79.53 -6.06 -36.85
CA ARG A 55 -80.21 -4.83 -36.43
C ARG A 55 -79.79 -3.77 -37.43
N ARG A 56 -80.68 -3.50 -38.38
CA ARG A 56 -80.57 -2.39 -39.34
C ARG A 56 -80.23 -1.14 -38.53
N VAL A 57 -79.00 -0.65 -38.68
CA VAL A 57 -78.64 0.68 -38.21
C VAL A 57 -79.44 1.65 -39.07
N THR A 58 -80.54 2.18 -38.54
CA THR A 58 -81.31 3.20 -39.24
C THR A 58 -80.44 4.44 -39.38
N LEU A 59 -80.64 5.19 -40.47
CA LEU A 59 -79.85 6.39 -40.77
C LEU A 59 -79.92 7.40 -39.60
N GLU A 60 -81.09 7.50 -38.95
CA GLU A 60 -81.31 8.27 -37.72
C GLU A 60 -80.46 7.80 -36.52
N SER A 61 -80.19 6.49 -36.38
CA SER A 61 -79.35 5.96 -35.29
C SER A 61 -77.87 6.30 -35.49
N LEU A 62 -77.42 6.32 -36.75
CA LEU A 62 -76.08 6.79 -37.12
C LEU A 62 -75.96 8.31 -36.98
N GLU A 63 -76.98 9.07 -37.38
CA GLU A 63 -77.05 10.52 -37.20
C GLU A 63 -77.07 10.91 -35.71
N CYS A 64 -77.85 10.21 -34.87
CA CYS A 64 -77.83 10.42 -33.43
C CYS A 64 -76.46 10.10 -32.81
N LEU A 65 -75.78 9.03 -33.24
CA LEU A 65 -74.47 8.66 -32.70
C LEU A 65 -73.37 9.62 -33.18
N LEU A 66 -73.44 10.09 -34.43
CA LEU A 66 -72.57 11.14 -34.96
C LEU A 66 -72.78 12.47 -34.22
N HIS A 67 -74.03 12.90 -33.98
CA HIS A 67 -74.30 14.09 -33.17
C HIS A 67 -73.88 13.93 -31.70
N PHE A 68 -74.06 12.73 -31.14
CA PHE A 68 -73.65 12.41 -29.77
C PHE A 68 -72.13 12.35 -29.60
N GLN A 69 -71.36 11.95 -30.64
CA GLN A 69 -69.89 12.01 -30.62
C GLN A 69 -69.31 13.36 -31.07
N ALA A 70 -70.02 14.11 -31.91
CA ALA A 70 -69.55 15.40 -32.40
C ALA A 70 -69.52 16.44 -31.26
N SER A 71 -70.55 16.48 -30.42
CA SER A 71 -70.62 17.47 -29.33
C SER A 71 -69.51 17.37 -28.26
N PRO A 72 -69.13 16.18 -27.72
CA PRO A 72 -68.00 16.09 -26.79
C PRO A 72 -66.66 16.34 -27.47
N ARG A 73 -66.49 15.96 -28.74
CA ARG A 73 -65.26 16.28 -29.50
C ARG A 73 -65.13 17.77 -29.76
N GLU A 74 -66.22 18.45 -30.09
CA GLU A 74 -66.21 19.91 -30.26
C GLU A 74 -65.94 20.62 -28.93
N GLN A 75 -66.44 20.08 -27.81
CA GLN A 75 -66.15 20.58 -26.47
C GLN A 75 -64.68 20.36 -26.08
N GLU A 76 -64.11 19.18 -26.34
CA GLU A 76 -62.69 18.88 -26.11
C GLU A 76 -61.79 19.76 -26.98
N LEU A 77 -62.16 19.97 -28.26
CA LEU A 77 -61.46 20.89 -29.15
C LEU A 77 -61.58 22.34 -28.66
N ALA A 78 -62.73 22.75 -28.12
CA ALA A 78 -62.92 24.06 -27.51
C ALA A 78 -62.13 24.23 -26.21
N GLU A 79 -62.00 23.20 -25.38
CA GLU A 79 -61.18 23.21 -24.16
C GLU A 79 -59.69 23.17 -24.46
N LEU A 80 -59.25 22.36 -25.43
CA LEU A 80 -57.89 22.37 -25.95
C LEU A 80 -57.56 23.73 -26.56
N ALA A 81 -58.47 24.32 -27.33
CA ALA A 81 -58.30 25.68 -27.86
C ALA A 81 -58.22 26.71 -26.74
N ARG A 82 -59.01 26.58 -25.67
CA ARG A 82 -58.92 27.46 -24.48
C ARG A 82 -57.63 27.24 -23.69
N LEU A 83 -57.12 26.03 -23.58
CA LEU A 83 -55.87 25.70 -22.89
C LEU A 83 -54.65 26.16 -23.69
N VAL A 84 -54.69 26.03 -25.02
CA VAL A 84 -53.71 26.60 -25.94
C VAL A 84 -53.77 28.12 -25.89
N ALA A 85 -54.97 28.72 -25.90
CA ALA A 85 -55.13 30.16 -25.72
C ALA A 85 -54.60 30.62 -24.35
N PHE A 86 -54.86 29.88 -23.27
CA PHE A 86 -54.38 30.20 -21.92
C PHE A 86 -52.86 30.08 -21.77
N SER A 87 -52.24 29.08 -22.39
CA SER A 87 -50.78 28.93 -22.41
C SER A 87 -50.10 29.99 -23.28
N LEU A 88 -50.73 30.42 -24.37
CA LEU A 88 -50.25 31.51 -25.24
C LEU A 88 -50.53 32.92 -24.66
N THR A 89 -51.51 33.07 -23.77
CA THR A 89 -51.93 34.38 -23.20
C THR A 89 -51.51 34.58 -21.75
N ARG A 90 -50.78 33.64 -21.14
CA ARG A 90 -50.12 33.87 -19.85
C ARG A 90 -49.06 34.97 -20.07
N PRO A 91 -49.22 36.19 -19.54
CA PRO A 91 -48.17 37.18 -19.70
C PRO A 91 -47.04 36.77 -18.75
N ALA A 92 -45.93 36.27 -19.31
CA ALA A 92 -44.69 36.26 -18.57
C ALA A 92 -44.42 37.72 -18.14
N VAL A 93 -44.04 37.94 -16.89
CA VAL A 93 -43.77 39.31 -16.40
C VAL A 93 -42.66 39.92 -17.27
N PRO A 94 -42.90 41.04 -17.99
CA PRO A 94 -41.91 41.68 -18.86
C PRO A 94 -40.60 41.90 -18.11
N SER A 95 -39.53 41.29 -18.63
CA SER A 95 -38.25 41.15 -17.93
C SER A 95 -37.51 42.48 -17.78
N ASP A 96 -37.82 43.47 -18.63
CA ASP A 96 -37.21 44.80 -18.64
C ASP A 96 -38.25 45.94 -18.69
N ARG A 97 -37.88 47.14 -18.22
CA ARG A 97 -38.71 48.35 -18.16
C ARG A 97 -39.11 48.85 -19.54
N ALA A 98 -38.20 48.83 -20.51
CA ALA A 98 -38.51 49.21 -21.90
C ALA A 98 -39.60 48.31 -22.50
N GLN A 99 -39.61 47.03 -22.12
CA GLN A 99 -40.62 46.08 -22.55
C GLN A 99 -41.97 46.30 -21.86
N ARG A 100 -41.97 46.67 -20.57
CA ARG A 100 -43.19 47.11 -19.86
C ARG A 100 -43.83 48.31 -20.54
N ASP A 101 -43.03 49.30 -20.89
CA ASP A 101 -43.52 50.54 -21.51
C ASP A 101 -44.05 50.26 -22.94
N ALA A 102 -43.40 49.38 -23.70
CA ALA A 102 -43.87 48.95 -25.03
C ALA A 102 -45.18 48.15 -24.99
N VAL A 103 -45.38 47.27 -24.01
CA VAL A 103 -46.63 46.52 -23.82
C VAL A 103 -47.77 47.47 -23.42
N LEU A 104 -47.50 48.47 -22.57
CA LEU A 104 -48.48 49.47 -22.16
C LEU A 104 -48.82 50.48 -23.27
N ALA A 105 -47.89 50.72 -24.20
CA ALA A 105 -48.08 51.63 -25.33
C ALA A 105 -48.74 50.97 -26.56
N ALA A 106 -48.88 49.64 -26.59
CA ALA A 106 -49.45 48.92 -27.72
C ALA A 106 -50.95 49.25 -27.89
N ALA A 107 -51.30 49.79 -29.05
CA ALA A 107 -52.67 50.16 -29.42
C ALA A 107 -53.39 49.04 -30.20
N SER A 108 -52.68 47.95 -30.53
CA SER A 108 -53.23 46.81 -31.26
C SER A 108 -52.68 45.45 -30.79
N ILE A 109 -53.44 44.38 -31.06
CA ILE A 109 -53.04 42.99 -30.76
C ILE A 109 -51.72 42.63 -31.47
N HIS A 110 -51.48 43.21 -32.65
CA HIS A 110 -50.24 43.00 -33.40
C HIS A 110 -49.03 43.62 -32.70
N GLU A 111 -49.14 44.87 -32.25
CA GLU A 111 -48.09 45.58 -31.49
C GLU A 111 -47.81 44.91 -30.13
N LEU A 112 -48.85 44.42 -29.46
CA LEU A 112 -48.72 43.65 -28.23
C LEU A 112 -48.01 42.31 -28.48
N GLY A 113 -48.30 41.66 -29.60
CA GLY A 113 -47.60 40.45 -30.05
C GLY A 113 -46.12 40.67 -30.32
N ASP A 114 -45.75 41.80 -30.94
CA ASP A 114 -44.36 42.14 -31.22
C ASP A 114 -43.58 42.53 -29.94
N ALA A 115 -44.19 43.25 -29.01
CA ALA A 115 -43.59 43.58 -27.72
C ALA A 115 -43.29 42.34 -26.85
N LEU A 116 -44.17 41.32 -26.93
CA LEU A 116 -44.00 40.04 -26.23
C LEU A 116 -43.06 39.08 -26.98
N ARG A 117 -42.91 39.21 -28.30
CA ARG A 117 -42.01 38.36 -29.12
C ARG A 117 -40.57 38.38 -28.63
N HIS A 118 -40.08 39.53 -28.18
CA HIS A 118 -38.74 39.69 -27.62
C HIS A 118 -38.57 39.03 -26.23
N GLN A 119 -39.67 38.75 -25.51
CA GLN A 119 -39.64 38.06 -24.22
C GLN A 119 -39.43 36.56 -24.35
N PHE A 120 -39.98 36.00 -25.42
CA PHE A 120 -39.91 34.58 -25.75
C PHE A 120 -38.84 34.30 -26.81
N ALA A 121 -38.08 35.32 -27.22
CA ALA A 121 -36.86 35.16 -27.99
C ALA A 121 -35.82 34.49 -27.09
N GLY A 122 -35.76 33.15 -27.16
CA GLY A 122 -34.64 32.39 -26.61
C GLY A 122 -33.31 32.88 -27.19
N PRO A 123 -32.17 32.52 -26.58
CA PRO A 123 -30.88 32.80 -27.19
C PRO A 123 -30.88 32.31 -28.63
N ASP A 124 -30.34 33.14 -29.52
CA ASP A 124 -30.35 32.89 -30.96
C ASP A 124 -29.74 31.52 -31.20
N SER A 125 -30.60 30.53 -31.47
CA SER A 125 -30.21 29.12 -31.34
C SER A 125 -29.12 28.77 -32.35
N THR A 126 -29.08 29.50 -33.46
CA THR A 126 -28.03 29.48 -34.49
C THR A 126 -26.68 29.95 -33.96
N ALA A 127 -26.64 31.02 -33.17
CA ALA A 127 -25.41 31.53 -32.55
C ALA A 127 -24.87 30.55 -31.50
N VAL A 128 -25.74 30.02 -30.63
CA VAL A 128 -25.36 28.99 -29.65
C VAL A 128 -24.85 27.73 -30.33
N ILE A 129 -25.49 27.29 -31.42
CA ILE A 129 -25.02 26.14 -32.21
C ILE A 129 -23.67 26.45 -32.88
N ALA A 130 -23.43 27.67 -33.33
CA ALA A 130 -22.15 28.08 -33.91
C ALA A 130 -21.02 28.09 -32.86
N ASP A 131 -21.28 28.64 -31.67
CA ASP A 131 -20.33 28.64 -30.56
C ASP A 131 -20.02 27.22 -30.09
N MET A 132 -21.04 26.38 -29.89
CA MET A 132 -20.85 24.95 -29.56
C MET A 132 -20.02 24.21 -30.62
N ARG A 133 -20.24 24.50 -31.90
CA ARG A 133 -19.44 23.91 -32.99
C ARG A 133 -17.99 24.37 -32.93
N SER A 134 -17.72 25.59 -32.46
CA SER A 134 -16.36 26.11 -32.29
C SER A 134 -15.66 25.57 -31.04
N GLU A 135 -16.38 25.34 -29.95
CA GLU A 135 -15.83 24.87 -28.68
C GLU A 135 -15.63 23.34 -28.62
N LEU A 136 -16.50 22.57 -29.29
CA LEU A 136 -16.41 21.10 -29.34
C LEU A 136 -15.02 20.56 -29.72
N PRO A 137 -14.33 21.05 -30.79
CA PRO A 137 -13.00 20.56 -31.13
C PRO A 137 -11.96 20.89 -30.05
N VAL A 138 -12.08 22.04 -29.37
CA VAL A 138 -11.17 22.43 -28.27
C VAL A 138 -11.36 21.48 -27.10
N ALA A 139 -12.60 21.20 -26.71
CA ALA A 139 -12.90 20.24 -25.65
C ALA A 139 -12.41 18.82 -26.01
N GLN A 140 -12.57 18.39 -27.26
CA GLN A 140 -12.05 17.10 -27.75
C GLN A 140 -10.52 17.05 -27.69
N GLN A 141 -9.84 18.12 -28.09
CA GLN A 141 -8.39 18.21 -28.03
C GLN A 141 -7.90 18.14 -26.58
N ILE A 142 -8.50 18.89 -25.66
CA ILE A 142 -8.17 18.86 -24.23
C ILE A 142 -8.38 17.45 -23.67
N ASN A 143 -9.51 16.82 -23.98
CA ASN A 143 -9.81 15.46 -23.51
C ASN A 143 -8.77 14.46 -24.03
N SER A 144 -8.43 14.53 -25.32
CA SER A 144 -7.38 13.68 -25.90
C SER A 144 -6.01 13.87 -25.25
N SER A 145 -5.67 15.11 -24.86
CA SER A 145 -4.43 15.43 -24.15
C SER A 145 -4.43 14.87 -22.73
N LEU A 146 -5.56 14.99 -22.02
CA LEU A 146 -5.73 14.43 -20.68
C LEU A 146 -5.66 12.90 -20.70
N SER A 147 -6.29 12.23 -21.67
CA SER A 147 -6.18 10.77 -21.83
C SER A 147 -4.73 10.35 -22.05
N ARG A 148 -3.98 11.00 -22.95
CA ARG A 148 -2.56 10.69 -23.16
C ARG A 148 -1.71 10.86 -21.90
N ARG A 149 -1.97 11.92 -21.11
CA ARG A 149 -1.28 12.15 -19.83
C ARG A 149 -1.61 11.06 -18.82
N LEU A 150 -2.89 10.66 -18.74
CA LEU A 150 -3.33 9.58 -17.87
C LEU A 150 -2.66 8.25 -18.25
N ASP A 151 -2.59 7.94 -19.55
CA ASP A 151 -1.91 6.76 -20.06
C ASP A 151 -0.41 6.79 -19.72
N THR A 152 0.24 7.93 -19.91
CA THR A 152 1.66 8.13 -19.57
C THR A 152 1.91 7.91 -18.08
N GLN A 153 1.10 8.53 -17.21
CA GLN A 153 1.19 8.35 -15.76
C GLN A 153 0.89 6.90 -15.34
N SER A 154 -0.04 6.22 -16.03
CA SER A 154 -0.34 4.82 -15.76
C SER A 154 0.86 3.91 -16.07
N ALA A 155 1.57 4.19 -17.17
CA ALA A 155 2.78 3.48 -17.56
C ALA A 155 3.93 3.73 -16.58
N GLU A 156 4.14 4.99 -16.18
CA GLU A 156 5.15 5.36 -15.16
C GLU A 156 4.87 4.68 -13.82
N LEU A 157 3.60 4.64 -13.38
CA LEU A 157 3.22 3.93 -12.15
C LEU A 157 3.43 2.42 -12.25
N ALA A 158 3.23 1.83 -13.43
CA ALA A 158 3.53 0.42 -13.65
C ALA A 158 5.05 0.15 -13.56
N ASP A 159 5.86 1.00 -14.17
CA ASP A 159 7.32 0.88 -14.13
C ASP A 159 7.88 1.08 -12.70
N LEU A 160 7.43 2.11 -11.99
CA LEU A 160 7.82 2.35 -10.60
C LEU A 160 7.46 1.17 -9.70
N ARG A 161 6.30 0.54 -9.93
CA ARG A 161 5.92 -0.67 -9.18
C ARG A 161 6.83 -1.84 -9.48
N SER A 162 7.27 -2.04 -10.73
CA SER A 162 8.27 -3.08 -11.04
C SER A 162 9.63 -2.77 -10.40
N GLN A 163 10.10 -1.52 -10.48
CA GLN A 163 11.35 -1.10 -9.86
C GLN A 163 11.31 -1.29 -8.34
N HIS A 164 10.21 -0.90 -7.69
CA HIS A 164 10.03 -1.12 -6.25
C HIS A 164 10.07 -2.60 -5.89
N LYS A 165 9.46 -3.48 -6.68
CA LYS A 165 9.53 -4.94 -6.47
C LYS A 165 10.97 -5.44 -6.58
N LEU A 166 11.73 -5.01 -7.59
CA LEU A 166 13.14 -5.37 -7.75
C LEU A 166 13.99 -4.90 -6.58
N MET A 167 13.84 -3.63 -6.18
CA MET A 167 14.55 -3.06 -5.02
C MET A 167 14.20 -3.80 -3.72
N THR A 168 12.96 -4.25 -3.56
CA THR A 168 12.53 -5.03 -2.40
C THR A 168 13.23 -6.39 -2.38
N LEU A 169 13.31 -7.08 -3.52
CA LEU A 169 14.02 -8.36 -3.65
C LEU A 169 15.52 -8.21 -3.39
N GLU A 170 16.14 -7.14 -3.88
CA GLU A 170 17.56 -6.86 -3.63
C GLU A 170 17.82 -6.58 -2.16
N ARG A 171 16.96 -5.76 -1.51
CA ARG A 171 17.02 -5.52 -0.07
C ARG A 171 16.94 -6.83 0.73
N ASP A 172 16.00 -7.71 0.39
CA ASP A 172 15.84 -8.99 1.09
C ASP A 172 17.06 -9.90 0.89
N ARG A 173 17.61 -9.96 -0.33
CA ARG A 173 18.85 -10.69 -0.62
C ARG A 173 20.04 -10.16 0.18
N LEU A 174 20.21 -8.84 0.26
CA LEU A 174 21.30 -8.23 1.04
C LEU A 174 21.15 -8.48 2.53
N LEU A 175 19.91 -8.46 3.03
CA LEU A 175 19.60 -8.75 4.43
C LEU A 175 19.93 -10.22 4.77
N ASP A 176 19.62 -11.16 3.89
CA ASP A 176 19.97 -12.57 4.07
C ASP A 176 21.49 -12.81 3.97
N LEU A 177 22.18 -12.15 3.04
CA LEU A 177 23.64 -12.20 2.96
C LEU A 177 24.31 -11.63 4.21
N SER A 178 23.75 -10.55 4.77
CA SER A 178 24.21 -9.97 6.04
C SER A 178 24.04 -10.94 7.21
N LYS A 179 22.90 -11.61 7.32
CA LYS A 179 22.69 -12.69 8.32
C LYS A 179 23.68 -13.83 8.15
N GLN A 180 23.94 -14.26 6.91
CA GLN A 180 24.90 -15.33 6.64
C GLN A 180 26.33 -14.90 7.02
N SER A 181 26.74 -13.68 6.65
CA SER A 181 28.06 -13.12 6.96
C SER A 181 28.27 -12.98 8.48
N THR A 182 27.27 -12.48 9.20
CA THR A 182 27.33 -12.36 10.67
C THR A 182 27.46 -13.72 11.35
N ALA A 183 26.67 -14.72 10.91
CA ALA A 183 26.77 -16.09 11.41
C ALA A 183 28.15 -16.72 11.13
N PHE A 184 28.67 -16.54 9.90
CA PHE A 184 30.00 -17.01 9.51
C PHE A 184 31.10 -16.37 10.38
N THR A 185 31.03 -15.05 10.59
CA THR A 185 31.99 -14.33 11.42
C THR A 185 31.93 -14.81 12.88
N ALA A 186 30.73 -15.11 13.41
CA ALA A 186 30.58 -15.69 14.74
C ALA A 186 31.22 -17.09 14.84
N SER A 187 31.04 -17.93 13.82
CA SER A 187 31.68 -19.25 13.74
C SER A 187 33.20 -19.16 13.68
N LEU A 188 33.75 -18.23 12.88
CA LEU A 188 35.19 -17.98 12.84
C LEU A 188 35.74 -17.55 14.20
N ARG A 189 35.09 -16.61 14.88
CA ARG A 189 35.51 -16.18 16.23
C ARG A 189 35.55 -17.33 17.22
N LYS A 190 34.54 -18.22 17.16
CA LYS A 190 34.50 -19.42 18.00
C LYS A 190 35.67 -20.36 17.68
N GLY A 191 35.93 -20.62 16.41
CA GLY A 191 37.06 -21.47 15.98
C GLY A 191 38.42 -20.91 16.38
N VAL A 192 38.61 -19.58 16.29
CA VAL A 192 39.83 -18.92 16.76
C VAL A 192 40.00 -19.09 18.27
N ALA A 193 38.95 -18.87 19.06
CA ALA A 193 39.01 -19.05 20.51
C ALA A 193 39.33 -20.51 20.91
N GLU A 194 38.77 -21.49 20.21
CA GLU A 194 39.08 -22.91 20.42
C GLU A 194 40.55 -23.22 20.09
N LEU A 195 41.07 -22.71 18.97
CA LEU A 195 42.47 -22.90 18.58
C LEU A 195 43.44 -22.20 19.54
N GLU A 196 43.11 -20.99 20.02
CA GLU A 196 43.91 -20.28 21.01
C GLU A 196 43.98 -21.04 22.33
N ALA A 197 42.85 -21.62 22.78
CA ALA A 197 42.81 -22.46 23.97
C ALA A 197 43.66 -23.73 23.80
N GLN A 198 43.55 -24.41 22.65
CA GLN A 198 44.38 -25.58 22.34
C GLN A 198 45.87 -25.23 22.30
N ALA A 199 46.24 -24.10 21.69
CA ALA A 199 47.61 -23.62 21.65
C ALA A 199 48.15 -23.30 23.04
N ALA A 200 47.34 -22.72 23.93
CA ALA A 200 47.74 -22.45 25.31
C ALA A 200 48.05 -23.74 26.08
N VAL A 201 47.22 -24.77 25.92
CA VAL A 201 47.44 -26.09 26.52
C VAL A 201 48.70 -26.76 25.95
N ALA A 202 48.88 -26.75 24.63
CA ALA A 202 50.07 -27.32 24.00
C ALA A 202 51.36 -26.62 24.47
N ARG A 203 51.33 -25.29 24.60
CA ARG A 203 52.46 -24.51 25.14
C ARG A 203 52.77 -24.88 26.59
N SER A 204 51.78 -25.00 27.46
CA SER A 204 52.01 -25.36 28.87
C SER A 204 52.58 -26.76 29.02
N GLN A 205 52.12 -27.71 28.21
CA GLN A 205 52.68 -29.06 28.15
C GLN A 205 54.13 -29.05 27.67
N ALA A 206 54.44 -28.30 26.62
CA ALA A 206 55.81 -28.17 26.12
C ALA A 206 56.76 -27.57 27.19
N TYR A 207 56.33 -26.50 27.90
CA TYR A 207 57.10 -25.94 29.00
C TYR A 207 57.32 -26.94 30.13
N ALA A 208 56.31 -27.72 30.49
CA ALA A 208 56.42 -28.75 31.51
C ALA A 208 57.42 -29.86 31.12
N GLN A 209 57.40 -30.30 29.86
CA GLN A 209 58.33 -31.28 29.32
C GLN A 209 59.77 -30.76 29.33
N VAL A 210 59.99 -29.53 28.88
CA VAL A 210 61.31 -28.88 28.90
C VAL A 210 61.82 -28.76 30.34
N ALA A 211 60.98 -28.31 31.27
CA ALA A 211 61.35 -28.23 32.68
C ALA A 211 61.69 -29.60 33.28
N ALA A 212 60.97 -30.66 32.90
CA ALA A 212 61.29 -32.02 33.33
C ALA A 212 62.64 -32.49 32.77
N ALA A 213 62.90 -32.25 31.48
CA ALA A 213 64.17 -32.59 30.85
C ALA A 213 65.36 -31.90 31.54
N PHE A 214 65.23 -30.62 31.90
CA PHE A 214 66.27 -29.92 32.66
C PHE A 214 66.50 -30.52 34.04
N ARG A 215 65.44 -30.89 34.78
CA ARG A 215 65.60 -31.59 36.07
C ARG A 215 66.33 -32.92 35.93
N HIS A 216 66.04 -33.68 34.86
CA HIS A 216 66.76 -34.92 34.58
C HIS A 216 68.24 -34.66 34.25
N ALA A 217 68.53 -33.65 33.43
CA ALA A 217 69.91 -33.27 33.10
C ALA A 217 70.71 -32.85 34.35
N ASP A 218 70.12 -32.07 35.25
CA ASP A 218 70.74 -31.71 36.53
C ASP A 218 71.00 -32.94 37.42
N GLY A 219 70.08 -33.91 37.41
CA GLY A 219 70.25 -35.19 38.08
C GLY A 219 71.47 -35.95 37.55
N PHE A 220 71.57 -36.11 36.23
CA PHE A 220 72.73 -36.76 35.60
C PHE A 220 74.04 -36.01 35.86
N LYS A 221 74.02 -34.67 35.85
CA LYS A 221 75.21 -33.87 36.16
C LYS A 221 75.74 -34.18 37.56
N ARG A 222 74.87 -34.27 38.57
CA ARG A 222 75.26 -34.66 39.94
C ARG A 222 75.83 -36.07 39.98
N GLN A 223 75.18 -37.02 39.31
CA GLN A 223 75.65 -38.41 39.27
C GLN A 223 77.04 -38.53 38.64
N VAL A 224 77.32 -37.77 37.58
CA VAL A 224 78.66 -37.72 36.97
C VAL A 224 79.67 -37.16 37.98
N GLN A 225 79.34 -36.07 38.68
CA GLN A 225 80.22 -35.49 39.70
C GLN A 225 80.52 -36.47 40.84
N ASP A 226 79.52 -37.21 41.33
CA ASP A 226 79.71 -38.21 42.38
C ASP A 226 80.60 -39.37 41.90
N ARG A 227 80.43 -39.82 40.65
CA ARG A 227 81.26 -40.85 40.02
C ARG A 227 82.69 -40.37 39.81
N ASP A 228 82.90 -39.13 39.38
CA ASP A 228 84.23 -38.54 39.20
C ASP A 228 84.99 -38.48 40.54
N GLN A 229 84.30 -38.13 41.62
CA GLN A 229 84.87 -38.15 42.97
C GLN A 229 85.24 -39.58 43.41
N GLU A 230 84.37 -40.55 43.16
CA GLU A 230 84.66 -41.96 43.45
C GLU A 230 85.85 -42.49 42.64
N ILE A 231 85.94 -42.15 41.36
CA ILE A 231 87.10 -42.52 40.53
C ILE A 231 88.38 -41.92 41.11
N ALA A 232 88.35 -40.66 41.55
CA ALA A 232 89.51 -40.02 42.16
C ALA A 232 89.93 -40.71 43.48
N THR A 233 88.98 -41.11 44.34
CA THR A 233 89.31 -41.82 45.59
C THR A 233 89.84 -43.23 45.33
N LEU A 234 89.24 -43.95 44.37
CA LEU A 234 89.73 -45.26 43.96
C LEU A 234 91.14 -45.19 43.37
N TRP A 235 91.45 -44.14 42.60
CA TRP A 235 92.77 -43.91 42.05
C TRP A 235 93.84 -43.76 43.14
N ILE A 236 93.55 -42.96 44.17
CA ILE A 236 94.45 -42.80 45.34
C ILE A 236 94.65 -44.16 46.04
N SER A 237 93.56 -44.90 46.29
CA SER A 237 93.62 -46.23 46.92
C SER A 237 94.43 -47.26 46.12
N ILE A 238 94.38 -47.20 44.79
CA ILE A 238 95.22 -48.06 43.93
C ILE A 238 96.70 -47.66 44.08
N ALA A 239 97.03 -46.38 43.99
CA ALA A 239 98.40 -45.90 44.13
C ALA A 239 99.01 -46.26 45.50
N ASP A 240 98.23 -46.16 46.58
CA ASP A 240 98.66 -46.56 47.92
C ASP A 240 98.92 -48.07 48.01
N ARG A 241 98.06 -48.89 47.38
CA ARG A 241 98.27 -50.35 47.31
C ARG A 241 99.50 -50.70 46.49
N ASP A 242 99.71 -50.09 45.34
CA ASP A 242 100.88 -50.31 44.49
C ASP A 242 102.17 -49.99 45.25
N ARG A 243 102.17 -48.91 46.04
CA ARG A 243 103.28 -48.57 46.93
C ARG A 243 103.53 -49.65 48.00
N ALA A 244 102.47 -50.11 48.68
CA ALA A 244 102.58 -51.16 49.68
C ALA A 244 103.10 -52.48 49.07
N TYR A 245 102.67 -52.84 47.85
CA TYR A 245 103.18 -54.00 47.13
C TYR A 245 104.66 -53.86 46.77
N ALA A 246 105.09 -52.68 46.29
CA ALA A 246 106.49 -52.41 45.99
C ALA A 246 107.38 -52.54 47.24
N ASP A 247 106.93 -52.02 48.38
CA ASP A 247 107.65 -52.14 49.66
C ASP A 247 107.77 -53.61 50.10
N LEU A 248 106.68 -54.38 50.05
CA LEU A 248 106.68 -55.81 50.36
C LEU A 248 107.59 -56.61 49.41
N GLN A 249 107.59 -56.29 48.11
CA GLN A 249 108.47 -56.92 47.14
C GLN A 249 109.94 -56.59 47.42
N GLY A 250 110.25 -55.35 47.83
CA GLY A 250 111.58 -54.95 48.26
C GLY A 250 112.06 -55.69 49.51
N VAL A 251 111.16 -55.94 50.48
CA VAL A 251 111.46 -56.79 51.65
C VAL A 251 111.67 -58.23 51.24
N ALA A 252 110.77 -58.81 50.44
CA ALA A 252 110.88 -60.19 49.98
C ALA A 252 112.18 -60.46 49.22
N SER A 253 112.57 -59.54 48.33
CA SER A 253 113.82 -59.63 47.56
C SER A 253 115.09 -59.57 48.43
N LYS A 254 115.04 -58.98 49.63
CA LYS A 254 116.17 -58.95 50.57
C LYS A 254 116.29 -60.23 51.39
N HIS A 255 115.18 -60.93 51.64
CA HIS A 255 115.14 -62.05 52.57
C HIS A 255 115.03 -63.43 51.89
N PHE A 256 114.52 -63.48 50.65
CA PHE A 256 114.20 -64.74 49.96
C PHE A 256 114.80 -64.85 48.55
N ALA A 257 115.66 -63.91 48.14
CA ALA A 257 116.40 -64.00 46.88
C ALA A 257 117.77 -64.66 47.08
#